data_AF-A0A7J9YAV9-F1
#
_entry.id   AF-A0A7J9YAV9-F1
#
_cell.length_a   1.000
_cell.length_b   1.000
_cell.length_c   1.000
_cell.angle_alpha   90.00
_cell.angle_beta   90.00
_cell.angle_gamma   90.00
#
_symmetry.space_group_name_H-M   'P 1'
#
loop_
_entity.id
_entity.type
_entity.pdbx_description
1 polymer ?
#
loop_
_entity_poly.entity_id
_entity_poly.type
_entity_poly.pdbx_seq_one_letter_code
_entity_poly.pdbx_strand_id
1 'polypeptide(L)'
;MATYKAEFLSHYYDGRLRPRAAYALGLLPWASRLATRMPRLANAVAGSRLVRRLAGVTVDRPAPRFAARSLRRRLPAMPAQGDVLLWPDTFTDAFAPEAGVAARAVLEAAGQRVSLPDRWACCGRTLYDFGMLDRACATLQKTLDVLAPQIAAGIPVVVPEPSCLAVFRDELPDLLADDPRAAALAGLARSLPEHLVAIGADIPPHPEGGQTAVVQPHCHQRAIHAVAPDRQVLEAMGFHVTVLDAGCCGLAGSFGYRAEHAAISKEIAEQGVLPALAAAPEDAVVVADGFSCATQIQQLGGRRTRHLAELLAEAFRTAGSVGT
;
A
#
# COMPACT_ATOMS: atom_id res chain seq x y z
N MET A 1 15.53 10.26 -5.47
CA MET A 1 16.31 9.00 -5.61
C MET A 1 15.56 7.93 -6.39
N ALA A 2 14.27 7.71 -6.15
CA ALA A 2 13.47 6.74 -6.92
C ALA A 2 13.47 7.06 -8.43
N THR A 3 13.27 8.34 -8.78
CA THR A 3 13.30 8.84 -10.17
C THR A 3 14.61 8.56 -10.89
N TYR A 4 15.74 8.96 -10.33
CA TYR A 4 17.06 8.69 -10.92
C TYR A 4 17.32 7.20 -11.16
N LYS A 5 16.91 6.33 -10.22
CA LYS A 5 17.01 4.89 -10.42
C LYS A 5 16.11 4.41 -11.57
N ALA A 6 14.87 4.88 -11.62
CA ALA A 6 13.92 4.47 -12.65
C ALA A 6 14.40 4.89 -14.05
N GLU A 7 14.87 6.14 -14.18
CA GLU A 7 15.43 6.71 -15.40
C GLU A 7 16.70 5.98 -15.83
N PHE A 8 17.65 5.77 -14.91
CA PHE A 8 18.84 4.97 -15.18
C PHE A 8 18.47 3.58 -15.69
N LEU A 9 17.54 2.88 -15.03
CA LEU A 9 17.10 1.54 -15.46
C LEU A 9 16.38 1.58 -16.80
N SER A 10 15.65 2.65 -17.11
CA SER A 10 15.00 2.85 -18.39
C SER A 10 16.03 2.90 -19.52
N HIS A 11 17.04 3.76 -19.38
CA HIS A 11 18.13 3.89 -20.36
C HIS A 11 19.05 2.66 -20.40
N TYR A 12 19.40 2.11 -19.24
CA TYR A 12 20.28 0.94 -19.15
C TYR A 12 19.69 -0.28 -19.87
N TYR A 13 18.36 -0.44 -19.82
CA TYR A 13 17.64 -1.52 -20.49
C TYR A 13 16.96 -1.10 -21.79
N ASP A 14 17.31 0.06 -22.35
CA ASP A 14 16.89 0.41 -23.70
C ASP A 14 17.58 -0.51 -24.72
N GLY A 15 16.80 -1.11 -25.61
CA GLY A 15 17.25 -2.17 -26.52
C GLY A 15 17.76 -3.47 -25.85
N ARG A 16 17.65 -3.63 -24.51
CA ARG A 16 18.14 -4.82 -23.79
C ARG A 16 17.03 -5.56 -23.05
N LEU A 17 17.21 -6.87 -22.90
CA LEU A 17 16.33 -7.68 -22.07
C LEU A 17 16.54 -7.36 -20.59
N ARG A 18 15.43 -7.18 -19.86
CA ARG A 18 15.46 -7.02 -18.41
C ARG A 18 15.60 -8.39 -17.71
N PRO A 19 16.05 -8.44 -16.45
CA PRO A 19 16.04 -9.67 -15.69
C PRO A 19 14.61 -10.22 -15.60
N ARG A 20 14.47 -11.54 -15.65
CA ARG A 20 13.19 -12.26 -15.46
C ARG A 20 12.33 -11.74 -14.30
N ALA A 21 12.96 -11.36 -13.18
CA ALA A 21 12.28 -10.82 -12.01
C ALA A 21 11.57 -9.50 -12.30
N ALA A 22 12.11 -8.68 -13.21
CA ALA A 22 11.48 -7.44 -13.65
C ALA A 22 10.15 -7.70 -14.35
N TYR A 23 10.06 -8.75 -15.18
CA TYR A 23 8.79 -9.12 -15.82
C TYR A 23 7.83 -9.75 -14.82
N ALA A 24 8.31 -10.68 -13.98
CA ALA A 24 7.46 -11.36 -13.01
C ALA A 24 6.87 -10.42 -11.96
N LEU A 25 7.68 -9.51 -11.41
CA LEU A 25 7.30 -8.60 -10.34
C LEU A 25 6.77 -7.27 -10.89
N GLY A 26 7.31 -6.77 -12.00
CA GLY A 26 6.84 -5.54 -12.63
C GLY A 26 5.44 -5.69 -13.23
N LEU A 27 5.13 -6.85 -13.83
CA LEU A 27 3.80 -7.16 -14.36
C LEU A 27 2.87 -7.82 -13.34
N LEU A 28 3.27 -7.87 -12.06
CA LEU A 28 2.48 -8.48 -10.99
C LEU A 28 1.04 -7.95 -10.93
N PRO A 29 0.74 -6.64 -11.06
CA PRO A 29 -0.65 -6.15 -11.02
C PRO A 29 -1.59 -6.82 -12.04
N TRP A 30 -1.11 -7.04 -13.27
CA TRP A 30 -1.90 -7.71 -14.31
C TRP A 30 -2.05 -9.20 -14.04
N ALA A 31 -0.99 -9.86 -13.56
CA ALA A 31 -1.06 -11.25 -13.12
C ALA A 31 -2.04 -11.41 -11.95
N SER A 32 -2.00 -10.50 -10.98
CA SER A 32 -2.89 -10.46 -9.82
C SER A 32 -4.36 -10.32 -10.21
N ARG A 33 -4.67 -9.52 -11.24
CA ARG A 33 -6.03 -9.40 -11.78
C ARG A 33 -6.59 -10.74 -12.27
N LEU A 34 -5.75 -11.62 -12.80
CA LEU A 34 -6.15 -12.99 -13.16
C LEU A 34 -6.15 -13.91 -11.94
N ALA A 35 -5.12 -13.81 -11.11
CA ALA A 35 -4.92 -14.65 -9.92
C ALA A 35 -6.08 -14.58 -8.93
N THR A 36 -6.67 -13.39 -8.73
CA THR A 36 -7.83 -13.20 -7.83
C THR A 36 -9.08 -13.93 -8.31
N ARG A 37 -9.13 -14.42 -9.55
CA ARG A 37 -10.21 -15.30 -10.01
C ARG A 37 -10.04 -16.75 -9.57
N MET A 38 -8.80 -17.19 -9.36
CA MET A 38 -8.45 -18.56 -8.97
C MET A 38 -7.36 -18.56 -7.90
N PRO A 39 -7.61 -17.97 -6.71
CA PRO A 39 -6.57 -17.71 -5.72
C PRO A 39 -5.89 -18.99 -5.19
N ARG A 40 -6.61 -20.12 -5.15
CA ARG A 40 -6.02 -21.43 -4.76
C ARG A 40 -4.93 -21.88 -5.73
N LEU A 41 -5.21 -21.84 -7.04
CA LEU A 41 -4.24 -22.18 -8.08
C LEU A 41 -3.09 -21.18 -8.09
N ALA A 42 -3.40 -19.88 -8.03
CA ALA A 42 -2.39 -18.83 -7.99
C ALA A 42 -1.42 -19.01 -6.81
N ASN A 43 -1.94 -19.32 -5.62
CA ASN A 43 -1.11 -19.61 -4.45
C ASN A 43 -0.27 -20.88 -4.61
N ALA A 44 -0.79 -21.94 -5.23
CA ALA A 44 -0.01 -23.14 -5.52
C ALA A 44 1.14 -22.85 -6.49
N VAL A 45 0.87 -22.09 -7.56
CA VAL A 45 1.87 -21.68 -8.56
C VAL A 45 2.92 -20.76 -7.93
N ALA A 46 2.50 -19.72 -7.20
CA ALA A 46 3.39 -18.79 -6.52
C ALA A 46 4.22 -19.47 -5.41
N GLY A 47 3.66 -20.49 -4.76
CA GLY A 47 4.36 -21.29 -3.76
C GLY A 47 5.47 -22.18 -4.33
N SER A 48 5.36 -22.58 -5.59
CA SER A 48 6.33 -23.47 -6.25
C SER A 48 7.73 -22.85 -6.29
N ARG A 49 8.70 -23.56 -5.69
CA ARG A 49 10.11 -23.15 -5.71
C ARG A 49 10.67 -23.12 -7.13
N LEU A 50 10.24 -24.05 -7.99
CA LEU A 50 10.67 -24.10 -9.39
C LEU A 50 10.19 -22.86 -10.16
N VAL A 51 8.90 -22.52 -10.04
CA VAL A 51 8.31 -21.34 -10.71
C VAL A 51 9.01 -20.06 -10.25
N ARG A 52 9.20 -19.88 -8.94
CA ARG A 52 9.89 -18.71 -8.39
C ARG A 52 11.34 -18.62 -8.86
N ARG A 53 12.08 -19.74 -8.81
CA ARG A 53 13.44 -19.80 -9.36
C ARG A 53 13.46 -19.40 -10.82
N LEU A 54 12.59 -19.97 -11.66
CA LEU A 54 12.49 -19.64 -13.09
C LEU A 54 12.10 -18.18 -13.35
N ALA A 55 11.33 -17.56 -12.46
CA ALA A 55 10.95 -16.16 -12.49
C ALA A 55 12.01 -15.20 -11.91
N GLY A 56 13.08 -15.71 -11.29
CA GLY A 56 14.11 -14.89 -10.62
C GLY A 56 13.67 -14.33 -9.27
N VAL A 57 12.64 -14.94 -8.70
CA VAL A 57 12.10 -14.63 -7.38
C VAL A 57 12.76 -15.53 -6.34
N THR A 58 13.12 -14.99 -5.19
CA THR A 58 13.74 -15.77 -4.10
C THR A 58 12.83 -16.89 -3.60
N VAL A 59 13.46 -17.98 -3.17
CA VAL A 59 12.81 -19.10 -2.48
C VAL A 59 13.16 -19.18 -1.00
N ASP A 60 13.94 -18.20 -0.49
CA ASP A 60 14.45 -18.17 0.89
C ASP A 60 13.40 -17.63 1.87
N ARG A 61 12.28 -17.15 1.35
CA ARG A 61 11.11 -16.71 2.11
C ARG A 61 9.81 -17.19 1.48
N PRO A 62 8.71 -17.24 2.24
CA PRO A 62 7.40 -17.55 1.69
C PRO A 62 6.95 -16.51 0.66
N ALA A 63 6.28 -16.98 -0.39
CA ALA A 63 5.60 -16.09 -1.32
C ALA A 63 4.39 -15.43 -0.63
N PRO A 64 4.07 -14.17 -0.96
CA PRO A 64 2.80 -13.55 -0.62
C PRO A 64 1.64 -14.45 -1.03
N ARG A 65 0.61 -14.54 -0.17
CA ARG A 65 -0.58 -15.33 -0.47
C ARG A 65 -1.69 -14.42 -0.98
N PHE A 66 -2.23 -14.75 -2.15
CA PHE A 66 -3.46 -14.17 -2.64
C PHE A 66 -4.61 -14.49 -1.68
N ALA A 67 -5.41 -13.48 -1.37
CA ALA A 67 -6.59 -13.62 -0.54
C ALA A 67 -7.64 -14.50 -1.23
N ALA A 68 -8.43 -15.23 -0.43
CA ALA A 68 -9.51 -16.09 -0.95
C ALA A 68 -10.58 -15.30 -1.71
N ARG A 69 -10.84 -14.07 -1.29
CA ARG A 69 -11.68 -13.08 -1.97
C ARG A 69 -10.95 -11.74 -1.96
N SER A 70 -10.72 -11.17 -3.14
CA SER A 70 -10.11 -9.85 -3.29
C SER A 70 -11.03 -8.73 -2.80
N LEU A 71 -10.49 -7.54 -2.55
CA LEU A 71 -11.25 -6.38 -2.11
C LEU A 71 -12.40 -6.06 -3.09
N ARG A 72 -12.10 -6.01 -4.39
CA ARG A 72 -13.08 -5.76 -5.46
C ARG A 72 -14.18 -6.83 -5.56
N ARG A 73 -13.97 -8.03 -4.99
CA ARG A 73 -15.01 -9.07 -4.87
C ARG A 73 -15.78 -8.99 -3.56
N ARG A 74 -15.27 -8.28 -2.55
CA ARG A 74 -15.94 -8.05 -1.26
C ARG A 74 -16.76 -6.78 -1.30
N LEU A 75 -16.30 -5.76 -2.02
CA LEU A 75 -16.93 -4.45 -2.12
C LEU A 75 -17.41 -4.20 -3.56
N PRO A 76 -18.73 -3.94 -3.77
CA PRO A 76 -19.22 -3.57 -5.09
C PRO A 76 -18.67 -2.21 -5.50
N ALA A 77 -18.44 -2.02 -6.81
CA ALA A 77 -18.10 -0.71 -7.35
C ALA A 77 -19.35 0.19 -7.37
N MET A 78 -19.15 1.46 -7.04
CA MET A 78 -20.19 2.50 -7.09
C MET A 78 -19.59 3.74 -7.75
N PRO A 79 -19.82 3.97 -9.06
CA PRO A 79 -19.19 5.08 -9.76
C PRO A 79 -19.81 6.44 -9.38
N ALA A 80 -18.95 7.47 -9.33
CA ALA A 80 -19.26 8.91 -9.42
C ALA A 80 -20.35 9.51 -8.51
N GLN A 81 -20.74 8.82 -7.42
CA GLN A 81 -21.80 9.27 -6.50
C GLN A 81 -21.34 9.35 -5.04
N GLY A 82 -20.05 9.16 -4.78
CA GLY A 82 -19.47 9.17 -3.44
C GLY A 82 -18.83 10.50 -3.09
N ASP A 83 -18.73 10.77 -1.79
CA ASP A 83 -18.03 11.93 -1.23
C ASP A 83 -16.51 11.70 -1.23
N VAL A 84 -16.10 10.41 -1.28
CA VAL A 84 -14.70 9.96 -1.33
C VAL A 84 -14.58 8.71 -2.22
N LEU A 85 -13.44 8.58 -2.91
CA LEU A 85 -13.07 7.35 -3.62
C LEU A 85 -12.02 6.57 -2.83
N LEU A 86 -12.32 5.31 -2.51
CA LEU A 86 -11.34 4.37 -1.98
C LEU A 86 -10.60 3.70 -3.14
N TRP A 87 -9.28 3.89 -3.22
CA TRP A 87 -8.44 3.31 -4.24
C TRP A 87 -8.08 1.84 -3.91
N PRO A 88 -8.54 0.86 -4.70
CA PRO A 88 -8.24 -0.55 -4.47
C PRO A 88 -6.92 -0.92 -5.16
N ASP A 89 -5.80 -0.52 -4.55
CA ASP A 89 -4.46 -0.85 -5.04
C ASP A 89 -4.24 -2.37 -5.13
N THR A 90 -3.23 -2.77 -5.91
CA THR A 90 -2.93 -4.19 -6.17
C THR A 90 -2.74 -5.02 -4.90
N PHE A 91 -2.08 -4.47 -3.88
CA PHE A 91 -1.68 -5.22 -2.70
C PHE A 91 -2.84 -5.36 -1.72
N THR A 92 -3.54 -4.27 -1.46
CA THR A 92 -4.78 -4.27 -0.68
C THR A 92 -5.84 -5.12 -1.38
N ASP A 93 -6.02 -5.01 -2.70
CA ASP A 93 -7.03 -5.81 -3.41
C ASP A 93 -6.72 -7.31 -3.36
N ALA A 94 -5.52 -7.70 -3.76
CA ALA A 94 -5.22 -9.09 -4.07
C ALA A 94 -4.67 -9.89 -2.87
N PHE A 95 -4.03 -9.25 -1.89
CA PHE A 95 -3.30 -9.93 -0.81
C PHE A 95 -3.86 -9.61 0.58
N ALA A 96 -4.14 -8.33 0.88
CA ALA A 96 -4.60 -7.88 2.20
C ALA A 96 -5.91 -7.06 2.14
N PRO A 97 -7.02 -7.64 1.63
CA PRO A 97 -8.29 -6.94 1.46
C PRO A 97 -8.96 -6.50 2.76
N GLU A 98 -8.56 -7.06 3.90
CA GLU A 98 -9.03 -6.69 5.22
C GLU A 98 -8.78 -5.19 5.51
N ALA A 99 -7.60 -4.67 5.15
CA ALA A 99 -7.27 -3.25 5.28
C ALA A 99 -8.19 -2.35 4.44
N GLY A 100 -8.53 -2.76 3.22
CA GLY A 100 -9.44 -2.00 2.35
C GLY A 100 -10.90 -2.04 2.82
N VAL A 101 -11.35 -3.19 3.35
CA VAL A 101 -12.68 -3.31 3.97
C VAL A 101 -12.76 -2.42 5.21
N ALA A 102 -11.72 -2.42 6.04
CA ALA A 102 -11.65 -1.57 7.21
C ALA A 102 -11.62 -0.08 6.84
N ALA A 103 -10.84 0.30 5.82
CA ALA A 103 -10.79 1.68 5.34
C ALA A 103 -12.15 2.17 4.86
N ARG A 104 -12.89 1.35 4.10
CA ARG A 104 -14.27 1.68 3.73
C ARG A 104 -15.16 1.87 4.95
N ALA A 105 -15.13 0.92 5.90
CA ALA A 105 -15.98 0.97 7.09
C ALA A 105 -15.71 2.23 7.93
N VAL A 106 -14.45 2.66 8.04
CA VAL A 106 -14.05 3.89 8.74
C VAL A 106 -14.59 5.13 8.02
N LEU A 107 -14.45 5.20 6.70
CA LEU A 107 -14.98 6.33 5.92
C LEU A 107 -16.52 6.40 6.00
N GLU A 108 -17.21 5.26 5.92
CA GLU A 108 -18.66 5.18 6.10
C GLU A 108 -19.09 5.59 7.53
N ALA A 109 -18.34 5.17 8.55
CA ALA A 109 -18.58 5.57 9.94
C ALA A 109 -18.30 7.06 10.18
N ALA A 110 -17.38 7.66 9.43
CA ALA A 110 -17.15 9.10 9.38
C ALA A 110 -18.18 9.86 8.52
N GLY A 111 -19.28 9.22 8.13
CA GLY A 111 -20.39 9.84 7.41
C GLY A 111 -20.17 10.04 5.91
N GLN A 112 -19.14 9.46 5.32
CA GLN A 112 -18.84 9.60 3.89
C GLN A 112 -19.47 8.47 3.07
N ARG A 113 -20.02 8.81 1.89
CA ARG A 113 -20.39 7.80 0.88
C ARG A 113 -19.14 7.37 0.11
N VAL A 114 -18.74 6.11 0.27
CA VAL A 114 -17.51 5.59 -0.33
C VAL A 114 -17.75 5.00 -1.71
N SER A 115 -17.03 5.50 -2.70
CA SER A 115 -17.00 4.95 -4.06
C SER A 115 -15.74 4.12 -4.32
N LEU A 116 -15.80 3.22 -5.30
CA LEU A 116 -14.64 2.50 -5.84
C LEU A 116 -14.63 2.63 -7.37
N PRO A 117 -13.46 2.60 -8.04
CA PRO A 117 -13.38 2.59 -9.50
C PRO A 117 -14.12 1.39 -10.11
N ASP A 118 -14.99 1.67 -11.07
CA ASP A 118 -15.78 0.69 -11.82
C ASP A 118 -14.92 -0.16 -12.77
N ARG A 119 -13.82 0.42 -13.26
CA ARG A 119 -12.83 -0.22 -14.10
C ARG A 119 -11.55 -0.51 -13.32
N TRP A 120 -10.83 -1.54 -13.76
CA TRP A 120 -9.53 -1.86 -13.20
C TRP A 120 -8.49 -0.86 -13.69
N ALA A 121 -7.68 -0.35 -12.77
CA ALA A 121 -6.57 0.56 -13.00
C ALA A 121 -5.45 0.26 -11.99
N CYS A 122 -4.24 0.77 -12.23
CA CYS A 122 -3.08 0.52 -11.40
C CYS A 122 -2.24 1.78 -11.25
N CYS A 123 -1.61 1.96 -10.08
CA CYS A 123 -0.71 3.09 -9.84
C CYS A 123 0.63 2.94 -10.58
N GLY A 124 0.95 1.79 -11.20
CA GLY A 124 2.18 1.63 -11.99
C GLY A 124 3.48 1.48 -11.20
N ARG A 125 3.45 1.55 -9.86
CA ARG A 125 4.64 1.43 -8.97
C ARG A 125 5.57 0.28 -9.35
N THR A 126 5.01 -0.91 -9.60
CA THR A 126 5.81 -2.10 -9.92
C THR A 126 6.56 -1.98 -11.24
N LEU A 127 6.02 -1.25 -12.23
CA LEU A 127 6.71 -0.97 -13.48
C LEU A 127 7.81 0.07 -13.27
N TYR A 128 7.51 1.11 -12.51
CA TYR A 128 8.43 2.19 -12.18
C TYR A 128 9.69 1.67 -11.47
N ASP A 129 9.53 0.76 -10.52
CA ASP A 129 10.64 0.12 -9.78
C ASP A 129 11.69 -0.56 -10.67
N PHE A 130 11.30 -0.97 -11.89
CA PHE A 130 12.14 -1.64 -12.87
C PHE A 130 12.46 -0.77 -14.10
N GLY A 131 12.20 0.55 -14.03
CA GLY A 131 12.45 1.48 -15.13
C GLY A 131 11.69 1.11 -16.41
N MET A 132 10.48 0.55 -16.29
CA MET A 132 9.60 0.31 -17.44
C MET A 132 8.73 1.56 -17.69
N LEU A 133 9.38 2.71 -17.91
CA LEU A 133 8.73 4.03 -17.86
C LEU A 133 7.64 4.19 -18.93
N ASP A 134 7.84 3.75 -20.17
CA ASP A 134 6.79 3.82 -21.20
C ASP A 134 5.51 3.10 -20.78
N ARG A 135 5.65 1.91 -20.17
CA ARG A 135 4.51 1.15 -19.66
C ARG A 135 3.91 1.81 -18.43
N ALA A 136 4.73 2.42 -17.58
CA ALA A 136 4.25 3.16 -16.42
C ALA A 136 3.42 4.36 -16.86
N CYS A 137 3.90 5.18 -17.81
CA CYS A 137 3.17 6.30 -18.41
C CYS A 137 1.85 5.84 -19.04
N ALA A 138 1.88 4.81 -19.89
CA ALA A 138 0.67 4.27 -20.50
C ALA A 138 -0.34 3.69 -19.47
N THR A 139 0.17 3.18 -18.34
CA THR A 139 -0.67 2.70 -17.23
C THR A 139 -1.30 3.86 -16.47
N LEU A 140 -0.53 4.92 -16.20
CA LEU A 140 -0.98 6.11 -15.51
C LEU A 140 -1.99 6.91 -16.34
N GLN A 141 -1.79 7.03 -17.65
CA GLN A 141 -2.78 7.63 -18.56
C GLN A 141 -4.14 6.92 -18.46
N LYS A 142 -4.14 5.57 -18.48
CA LYS A 142 -5.37 4.78 -18.27
C LYS A 142 -5.98 5.00 -16.89
N THR A 143 -5.15 5.16 -15.85
CA THR A 143 -5.63 5.48 -14.51
C THR A 143 -6.30 6.86 -14.47
N LEU A 144 -5.73 7.87 -15.13
CA LEU A 144 -6.36 9.19 -15.29
C LEU A 144 -7.68 9.10 -16.06
N ASP A 145 -7.77 8.25 -17.09
CA ASP A 145 -9.03 8.03 -17.83
C ASP A 145 -10.10 7.33 -16.98
N VAL A 146 -9.70 6.42 -16.09
CA VAL A 146 -10.61 5.74 -15.17
C VAL A 146 -11.08 6.67 -14.07
N LEU A 147 -10.22 7.55 -13.57
CA LEU A 147 -10.52 8.49 -12.49
C LEU A 147 -11.01 9.86 -12.97
N ALA A 148 -11.11 10.08 -14.29
CA ALA A 148 -11.49 11.37 -14.87
C ALA A 148 -12.78 11.96 -14.25
N PRO A 149 -13.86 11.19 -14.02
CA PRO A 149 -15.06 11.72 -13.37
C PRO A 149 -14.80 12.24 -11.95
N GLN A 150 -14.00 11.53 -11.15
CA GLN A 150 -13.69 11.90 -9.77
C GLN A 150 -12.74 13.10 -9.72
N ILE A 151 -11.75 13.13 -10.62
CA ILE A 151 -10.83 14.26 -10.76
C ILE A 151 -11.61 15.52 -11.13
N ALA A 152 -12.50 15.45 -12.12
CA ALA A 152 -13.33 16.58 -12.54
C ALA A 152 -14.28 17.07 -11.44
N ALA A 153 -14.77 16.15 -10.60
CA ALA A 153 -15.66 16.47 -9.47
C ALA A 153 -14.90 16.90 -8.20
N GLY A 154 -13.56 16.90 -8.19
CA GLY A 154 -12.77 17.21 -7.01
C GLY A 154 -12.93 16.21 -5.85
N ILE A 155 -13.32 14.97 -6.16
CA ILE A 155 -13.54 13.92 -5.14
C ILE A 155 -12.18 13.41 -4.63
N PRO A 156 -11.92 13.47 -3.30
CA PRO A 156 -10.69 12.94 -2.72
C PRO A 156 -10.50 11.45 -3.00
N VAL A 157 -9.25 11.04 -3.20
CA VAL A 157 -8.86 9.65 -3.45
C VAL A 157 -8.08 9.12 -2.26
N VAL A 158 -8.70 8.28 -1.44
CA VAL A 158 -8.05 7.63 -0.30
C VAL A 158 -7.30 6.39 -0.77
N VAL A 159 -5.98 6.37 -0.54
CA VAL A 159 -5.06 5.33 -0.99
C VAL A 159 -4.49 4.59 0.21
N PRO A 160 -4.89 3.32 0.46
CA PRO A 160 -4.38 2.55 1.60
C PRO A 160 -2.89 2.22 1.49
N GLU A 161 -2.42 1.82 0.31
CA GLU A 161 -1.03 1.44 0.09
C GLU A 161 -0.12 2.67 -0.10
N PRO A 162 0.83 2.95 0.81
CA PRO A 162 1.66 4.15 0.72
C PRO A 162 2.53 4.21 -0.53
N SER A 163 2.93 3.07 -1.09
CA SER A 163 3.70 3.05 -2.34
C SER A 163 2.89 3.50 -3.57
N CYS A 164 1.57 3.27 -3.59
CA CYS A 164 0.71 3.84 -4.63
C CYS A 164 0.40 5.32 -4.36
N LEU A 165 0.26 5.72 -3.10
CA LEU A 165 0.03 7.12 -2.73
C LEU A 165 1.21 8.00 -3.19
N ALA A 166 2.44 7.54 -2.97
CA ALA A 166 3.63 8.22 -3.46
C ALA A 166 3.60 8.39 -4.99
N VAL A 167 3.23 7.34 -5.74
CA VAL A 167 3.10 7.47 -7.20
C VAL A 167 2.10 8.54 -7.60
N PHE A 168 0.96 8.65 -6.95
CA PHE A 168 0.00 9.70 -7.31
C PHE A 168 0.49 11.10 -6.98
N ARG A 169 1.28 11.28 -5.91
CA ARG A 169 1.73 12.60 -5.45
C ARG A 169 3.05 13.08 -6.04
N ASP A 170 3.97 12.17 -6.31
CA ASP A 170 5.36 12.47 -6.67
C ASP A 170 5.65 12.02 -8.11
N GLU A 171 5.55 10.72 -8.41
CA GLU A 171 5.96 10.22 -9.72
C GLU A 171 5.00 10.51 -10.88
N LEU A 172 3.68 10.55 -10.64
CA LEU A 172 2.66 10.83 -11.66
C LEU A 172 2.79 12.24 -12.27
N PRO A 173 2.85 13.34 -11.49
CA PRO A 173 2.98 14.68 -12.06
C PRO A 173 4.29 14.87 -12.83
N ASP A 174 5.37 14.18 -12.45
CA ASP A 174 6.63 14.21 -13.20
C ASP A 174 6.51 13.45 -14.54
N LEU A 175 5.93 12.25 -14.53
CA LEU A 175 5.83 11.40 -15.72
C LEU A 175 4.82 11.90 -16.75
N LEU A 176 3.78 12.62 -16.32
CA LEU A 176 2.69 13.13 -17.15
C LEU A 176 2.49 14.63 -16.93
N ALA A 177 3.58 15.41 -16.93
CA ALA A 177 3.57 16.84 -16.64
C ALA A 177 2.65 17.67 -17.54
N ASP A 178 2.47 17.24 -18.80
CA ASP A 178 1.60 17.92 -19.78
C ASP A 178 0.10 17.59 -19.60
N ASP A 179 -0.27 16.62 -18.76
CA ASP A 179 -1.65 16.27 -18.49
C ASP A 179 -2.12 16.93 -17.18
N PRO A 180 -3.01 17.96 -17.22
CA PRO A 180 -3.43 18.67 -16.01
C PRO A 180 -4.16 17.78 -15.00
N ARG A 181 -4.69 16.63 -15.44
CA ARG A 181 -5.31 15.63 -14.54
C ARG A 181 -4.30 14.99 -13.61
N ALA A 182 -3.02 14.94 -13.98
CA ALA A 182 -1.94 14.42 -13.14
C ALA A 182 -1.78 15.27 -11.87
N ALA A 183 -1.62 16.59 -12.02
CA ALA A 183 -1.54 17.52 -10.90
C ALA A 183 -2.83 17.54 -10.07
N ALA A 184 -4.00 17.48 -10.72
CA ALA A 184 -5.28 17.41 -10.02
C ALA A 184 -5.40 16.13 -9.17
N LEU A 185 -5.06 14.95 -9.71
CA LEU A 185 -5.07 13.71 -8.94
C LEU A 185 -4.08 13.74 -7.78
N ALA A 186 -2.89 14.30 -7.98
CA ALA A 186 -1.89 14.48 -6.93
C ALA A 186 -2.44 15.27 -5.73
N GLY A 187 -3.18 16.35 -5.99
CA GLY A 187 -3.83 17.16 -4.94
C GLY A 187 -5.03 16.47 -4.24
N LEU A 188 -5.67 15.52 -4.92
CA LEU A 188 -6.81 14.76 -4.39
C LEU A 188 -6.39 13.49 -3.62
N ALA A 189 -5.23 12.93 -3.91
CA ALA A 189 -4.74 11.70 -3.30
C ALA A 189 -4.30 11.90 -1.85
N ARG A 190 -4.81 11.07 -0.93
CA ARG A 190 -4.53 11.11 0.51
C ARG A 190 -4.42 9.71 1.10
N SER A 191 -3.64 9.54 2.16
CA SER A 191 -3.78 8.39 3.05
C SER A 191 -5.13 8.47 3.79
N LEU A 192 -5.56 7.37 4.42
CA LEU A 192 -6.77 7.37 5.23
C LEU A 192 -6.65 8.37 6.40
N PRO A 193 -5.57 8.38 7.21
CA PRO A 193 -5.40 9.36 8.29
C PRO A 193 -5.40 10.81 7.81
N GLU A 194 -4.73 11.11 6.69
CA GLU A 194 -4.75 12.44 6.08
C GLU A 194 -6.17 12.89 5.72
N HIS A 195 -6.96 11.99 5.15
CA HIS A 195 -8.33 12.31 4.78
C HIS A 195 -9.20 12.56 6.02
N LEU A 196 -9.10 11.71 7.05
CA LEU A 196 -9.85 11.87 8.30
C LEU A 196 -9.53 13.18 9.01
N VAL A 197 -8.24 13.55 9.10
CA VAL A 197 -7.81 14.84 9.65
C VAL A 197 -8.37 15.99 8.81
N ALA A 198 -8.30 15.90 7.49
CA ALA A 198 -8.74 16.97 6.60
C ALA A 198 -10.25 17.23 6.63
N ILE A 199 -11.07 16.21 6.93
CA ILE A 199 -12.53 16.39 7.09
C ILE A 199 -12.95 16.70 8.53
N GLY A 200 -11.99 16.77 9.47
CA GLY A 200 -12.29 16.97 10.89
C GLY A 200 -13.11 15.83 11.50
N ALA A 201 -12.85 14.58 11.08
CA ALA A 201 -13.56 13.42 11.59
C ALA A 201 -13.37 13.28 13.11
N ASP A 202 -14.45 12.96 13.82
CA ASP A 202 -14.39 12.60 15.23
C ASP A 202 -13.81 11.18 15.37
N ILE A 203 -12.60 11.08 15.91
CA ILE A 203 -11.87 9.81 16.03
C ILE A 203 -12.13 9.23 17.42
N PRO A 204 -12.85 8.10 17.53
CA PRO A 204 -13.13 7.51 18.83
C PRO A 204 -11.87 6.87 19.46
N PRO A 205 -11.81 6.80 20.81
CA PRO A 205 -10.75 6.08 21.48
C PRO A 205 -10.80 4.58 21.14
N HIS A 206 -9.62 3.96 21.03
CA HIS A 206 -9.50 2.52 20.81
C HIS A 206 -9.62 1.76 22.13
N PRO A 207 -10.17 0.52 22.14
CA PRO A 207 -10.19 -0.32 23.34
C PRO A 207 -8.81 -0.61 23.97
N GLU A 208 -7.76 -0.56 23.14
CA GLU A 208 -6.35 -0.71 23.55
C GLU A 208 -5.68 0.65 23.81
N GLY A 209 -6.47 1.72 23.95
CA GLY A 209 -5.97 3.03 24.38
C GLY A 209 -5.21 2.93 25.71
N GLY A 210 -4.12 3.70 25.83
CA GLY A 210 -3.14 3.61 26.91
C GLY A 210 -1.96 2.66 26.61
N GLN A 211 -2.07 1.78 25.62
CA GLN A 211 -0.92 0.99 25.16
C GLN A 211 0.03 1.83 24.27
N THR A 212 1.24 1.32 24.06
CA THR A 212 2.17 1.88 23.08
C THR A 212 1.81 1.40 21.67
N ALA A 213 1.65 2.34 20.74
CA ALA A 213 1.61 2.03 19.31
C ALA A 213 2.98 2.34 18.69
N VAL A 214 3.66 1.29 18.21
CA VAL A 214 4.93 1.41 17.50
C VAL A 214 4.68 1.43 16.01
N VAL A 215 4.93 2.58 15.39
CA VAL A 215 4.68 2.80 13.97
C VAL A 215 5.99 2.57 13.20
N GLN A 216 5.95 1.71 12.19
CA GLN A 216 6.97 1.66 11.13
C GLN A 216 6.42 2.38 9.90
N PRO A 217 6.74 3.67 9.71
CA PRO A 217 6.36 4.38 8.49
C PRO A 217 6.94 3.72 7.25
N HIS A 218 6.13 3.67 6.19
CA HIS A 218 6.60 3.21 4.91
C HIS A 218 7.62 4.21 4.33
N CYS A 219 8.68 3.75 3.65
CA CYS A 219 9.67 4.65 3.07
C CYS A 219 9.06 5.64 2.05
N HIS A 220 8.16 5.15 1.18
CA HIS A 220 7.34 6.00 0.30
C HIS A 220 6.48 7.04 1.05
N GLN A 221 5.91 6.70 2.21
CA GLN A 221 5.14 7.63 3.03
C GLN A 221 6.03 8.76 3.60
N ARG A 222 7.25 8.42 4.03
CA ARG A 222 8.23 9.40 4.47
C ARG A 222 8.65 10.34 3.34
N ALA A 223 8.85 9.80 2.14
CA ALA A 223 9.28 10.57 0.98
C ALA A 223 8.27 11.68 0.61
N ILE A 224 6.98 11.44 0.84
CA ILE A 224 5.90 12.41 0.62
C ILE A 224 5.44 13.12 1.91
N HIS A 225 6.22 13.05 2.99
CA HIS A 225 5.93 13.67 4.29
C HIS A 225 4.57 13.34 4.93
N ALA A 226 4.00 12.17 4.64
CA ALA A 226 2.64 11.79 5.05
C ALA A 226 2.58 10.97 6.36
N VAL A 227 3.50 11.20 7.32
CA VAL A 227 3.60 10.42 8.58
C VAL A 227 2.90 11.08 9.76
N ALA A 228 2.89 12.42 9.82
CA ALA A 228 2.27 13.15 10.94
C ALA A 228 0.78 12.82 11.16
N PRO A 229 -0.05 12.61 10.11
CA PRO A 229 -1.46 12.25 10.28
C PRO A 229 -1.67 10.90 10.94
N ASP A 230 -0.81 9.91 10.68
CA ASP A 230 -0.87 8.60 11.37
C ASP A 230 -0.69 8.77 12.87
N ARG A 231 0.32 9.57 13.27
CA ARG A 231 0.56 9.90 14.68
C ARG A 231 -0.65 10.59 15.29
N GLN A 232 -1.16 11.63 14.64
CA GLN A 232 -2.29 12.40 15.15
C GLN A 232 -3.52 11.53 15.37
N VAL A 233 -3.83 10.65 14.42
CA VAL A 233 -4.98 9.75 14.51
C VAL A 233 -4.78 8.70 15.61
N LEU A 234 -3.59 8.09 15.72
CA LEU A 234 -3.28 7.13 16.78
C LEU A 234 -3.31 7.77 18.18
N GLU A 235 -2.81 9.00 18.32
CA GLU A 235 -2.88 9.76 19.57
C GLU A 235 -4.34 10.11 19.93
N ALA A 236 -5.17 10.49 18.95
CA ALA A 236 -6.61 10.70 19.15
C ALA A 236 -7.34 9.42 19.58
N MET A 237 -6.88 8.26 19.11
CA MET A 237 -7.36 6.94 19.55
C MET A 237 -6.87 6.55 20.96
N GLY A 238 -6.03 7.38 21.59
CA GLY A 238 -5.54 7.18 22.95
C GLY A 238 -4.25 6.38 23.09
N PHE A 239 -3.51 6.12 22.01
CA PHE A 239 -2.23 5.41 22.09
C PHE A 239 -1.06 6.32 22.48
N HIS A 240 -0.05 5.75 23.13
CA HIS A 240 1.29 6.35 23.22
C HIS A 240 2.08 6.03 21.95
N VAL A 241 2.28 7.02 21.07
CA VAL A 241 2.80 6.76 19.72
C VAL A 241 4.31 6.91 19.65
N THR A 242 4.98 5.81 19.34
CA THR A 242 6.41 5.76 19.00
C THR A 242 6.57 5.53 17.51
N VAL A 243 6.97 6.56 16.77
CA VAL A 243 7.33 6.42 15.36
C VAL A 243 8.80 5.98 15.28
N LEU A 244 9.04 4.79 14.75
CA LEU A 244 10.40 4.26 14.60
C LEU A 244 11.20 5.13 13.63
N ASP A 245 12.51 5.28 13.88
CA ASP A 245 13.46 5.86 12.92
C ASP A 245 14.38 4.77 12.36
N ALA A 246 13.77 3.69 11.87
CA ALA A 246 14.47 2.49 11.40
C ALA A 246 14.73 2.48 9.87
N GLY A 247 14.50 3.61 9.20
CA GLY A 247 14.59 3.70 7.74
C GLY A 247 13.61 2.78 7.01
N CYS A 248 14.09 2.12 5.95
CA CYS A 248 13.32 1.18 5.14
C CYS A 248 13.24 -0.19 5.84
N CYS A 249 12.11 -0.90 5.73
CA CYS A 249 11.96 -2.27 6.24
C CYS A 249 12.89 -3.28 5.53
N GLY A 250 13.41 -2.95 4.34
CA GLY A 250 14.28 -3.81 3.54
C GLY A 250 13.55 -4.67 2.50
N LEU A 251 12.21 -4.75 2.51
CA LEU A 251 11.47 -5.45 1.45
C LEU A 251 11.19 -4.57 0.23
N ALA A 252 10.81 -3.30 0.47
CA ALA A 252 10.57 -2.25 -0.53
C ALA A 252 9.88 -2.76 -1.81
N GLY A 253 8.61 -3.16 -1.67
CA GLY A 253 7.83 -3.74 -2.76
C GLY A 253 8.44 -5.05 -3.27
N SER A 254 9.07 -4.99 -4.44
CA SER A 254 9.65 -6.15 -5.12
C SER A 254 11.13 -6.41 -4.76
N PHE A 255 11.81 -5.48 -4.09
CA PHE A 255 13.26 -5.53 -3.88
C PHE A 255 13.69 -6.81 -3.16
N GLY A 256 13.13 -7.10 -1.98
CA GLY A 256 13.49 -8.30 -1.21
C GLY A 256 12.95 -9.62 -1.76
N TYR A 257 12.11 -9.57 -2.81
CA TYR A 257 11.66 -10.75 -3.54
C TYR A 257 12.55 -11.12 -4.73
N ARG A 258 13.48 -10.26 -5.13
CA ARG A 258 14.48 -10.62 -6.15
C ARG A 258 15.50 -11.57 -5.55
N ALA A 259 15.83 -12.65 -6.26
CA ALA A 259 16.79 -13.66 -5.78
C ALA A 259 18.14 -13.04 -5.38
N GLU A 260 18.64 -12.09 -6.17
CA GLU A 260 19.93 -11.42 -5.92
C GLU A 260 19.90 -10.42 -4.74
N HIS A 261 18.72 -10.01 -4.27
CA HIS A 261 18.56 -9.04 -3.19
C HIS A 261 18.04 -9.66 -1.89
N ALA A 262 17.79 -10.97 -1.85
CA ALA A 262 17.18 -11.61 -0.70
C ALA A 262 18.01 -11.44 0.58
N ALA A 263 19.34 -11.56 0.46
CA ALA A 263 20.28 -11.39 1.57
C ALA A 263 20.35 -9.94 2.06
N ILE A 264 20.60 -8.98 1.17
CA ILE A 264 20.66 -7.55 1.52
C ILE A 264 19.32 -7.05 2.08
N SER A 265 18.18 -7.55 1.57
CA SER A 265 16.85 -7.23 2.13
C SER A 265 16.72 -7.65 3.59
N LYS A 266 17.26 -8.82 3.94
CA LYS A 266 17.26 -9.34 5.31
C LYS A 266 18.20 -8.51 6.18
N GLU A 267 19.40 -8.22 5.70
CA GLU A 267 20.40 -7.41 6.41
C GLU A 267 19.87 -6.00 6.75
N ILE A 268 19.18 -5.33 5.80
CA ILE A 268 18.53 -4.03 6.07
C ILE A 268 17.52 -4.14 7.21
N ALA A 269 16.74 -5.22 7.27
CA ALA A 269 15.78 -5.42 8.35
C ALA A 269 16.47 -5.67 9.70
N GLU A 270 17.53 -6.49 9.70
CA GLU A 270 18.33 -6.83 10.88
C GLU A 270 19.11 -5.63 11.44
N GLN A 271 19.43 -4.64 10.61
CA GLN A 271 20.10 -3.40 11.03
C GLN A 271 19.12 -2.27 11.39
N GLY A 272 17.87 -2.35 10.96
CA GLY A 272 16.87 -1.30 11.13
C GLY A 272 15.66 -1.74 11.95
N VAL A 273 14.62 -2.20 11.25
CA VAL A 273 13.29 -2.37 11.85
C VAL A 273 13.25 -3.49 12.90
N LEU A 274 14.04 -4.56 12.76
CA LEU A 274 13.98 -5.70 13.69
C LEU A 274 14.54 -5.36 15.08
N PRO A 275 15.74 -4.76 15.23
CA PRO A 275 16.21 -4.28 16.53
C PRO A 275 15.27 -3.25 17.16
N ALA A 276 14.73 -2.32 16.35
CA ALA A 276 13.82 -1.29 16.84
C ALA A 276 12.51 -1.88 17.40
N LEU A 277 11.97 -2.92 16.77
CA LEU A 277 10.81 -3.65 17.28
C LEU A 277 11.14 -4.55 18.47
N ALA A 278 12.36 -5.07 18.56
CA ALA A 278 12.80 -5.86 19.71
C ALA A 278 12.98 -5.00 20.98
N ALA A 279 13.30 -3.72 20.82
CA ALA A 279 13.39 -2.76 21.92
C ALA A 279 12.03 -2.21 22.38
N ALA A 280 10.97 -2.45 21.60
CA ALA A 280 9.62 -2.03 21.96
C ALA A 280 8.98 -2.97 23.00
N PRO A 281 8.01 -2.47 23.80
CA PRO A 281 7.23 -3.33 24.70
C PRO A 281 6.64 -4.55 23.99
N GLU A 282 6.56 -5.68 24.70
CA GLU A 282 6.02 -6.93 24.14
C GLU A 282 4.55 -6.79 23.76
N ASP A 283 3.78 -6.06 24.57
CA ASP A 283 2.37 -5.74 24.37
C ASP A 283 2.14 -4.58 23.39
N ALA A 284 3.20 -3.93 22.88
CA ALA A 284 3.05 -2.83 21.95
C ALA A 284 2.34 -3.25 20.66
N VAL A 285 1.39 -2.42 20.23
CA VAL A 285 0.70 -2.55 18.95
C VAL A 285 1.63 -2.11 17.84
N VAL A 286 2.02 -3.04 16.95
CA VAL A 286 2.88 -2.72 15.81
C VAL A 286 2.03 -2.28 14.61
N VAL A 287 2.14 -1.01 14.25
CA VAL A 287 1.45 -0.39 13.11
C VAL A 287 2.40 -0.33 11.93
N ALA A 288 2.02 -0.94 10.82
CA ALA A 288 2.80 -0.91 9.59
C ALA A 288 1.86 -0.84 8.39
N ASP A 289 1.68 0.38 7.89
CA ASP A 289 0.90 0.62 6.68
C ASP A 289 1.77 0.32 5.45
N GLY A 290 1.14 -0.34 4.47
CA GLY A 290 1.81 -0.86 3.29
C GLY A 290 2.22 -2.33 3.40
N PHE A 291 1.89 -3.06 2.34
CA PHE A 291 2.02 -4.51 2.27
C PHE A 291 3.45 -5.00 2.51
N SER A 292 4.44 -4.23 2.04
CA SER A 292 5.84 -4.66 2.09
C SER A 292 6.44 -4.60 3.49
N CYS A 293 6.14 -3.55 4.27
CA CYS A 293 6.57 -3.42 5.66
C CYS A 293 5.91 -4.50 6.54
N ALA A 294 4.58 -4.65 6.42
CA ALA A 294 3.83 -5.68 7.14
C ALA A 294 4.39 -7.10 6.86
N THR A 295 4.61 -7.43 5.59
CA THR A 295 5.16 -8.73 5.19
C THR A 295 6.55 -8.97 5.77
N GLN A 296 7.44 -7.98 5.70
CA GLN A 296 8.80 -8.12 6.19
C GLN A 296 8.86 -8.34 7.70
N ILE A 297 8.12 -7.52 8.46
CA ILE A 297 8.08 -7.59 9.92
C ILE A 297 7.52 -8.94 10.36
N GLN A 298 6.43 -9.40 9.73
CA GLN A 298 5.84 -10.69 10.06
C GLN A 298 6.76 -11.86 9.71
N GLN A 299 7.40 -11.84 8.54
CA GLN A 299 8.22 -12.96 8.07
C GLN A 299 9.58 -13.08 8.80
N LEU A 300 10.18 -11.96 9.19
CA LEU A 300 11.52 -11.95 9.81
C LEU A 300 11.49 -11.69 11.31
N GLY A 301 10.58 -10.85 11.79
CA GLY A 301 10.48 -10.46 13.20
C GLY A 301 9.43 -11.24 13.99
N GLY A 302 8.53 -11.98 13.34
CA GLY A 302 7.47 -12.75 14.01
C GLY A 302 6.41 -11.92 14.73
N ARG A 303 6.54 -10.58 14.75
CA ARG A 303 5.54 -9.67 15.32
C ARG A 303 4.37 -9.52 14.36
N ARG A 304 3.15 -9.66 14.90
CA ARG A 304 1.94 -9.34 14.15
C ARG A 304 1.87 -7.83 13.94
N THR A 305 1.71 -7.42 12.70
CA THR A 305 1.44 -6.02 12.36
C THR A 305 -0.04 -5.81 12.13
N ARG A 306 -0.50 -4.57 12.35
CA ARG A 306 -1.86 -4.13 12.05
C ARG A 306 -1.81 -2.92 11.11
N HIS A 307 -2.77 -2.87 10.21
CA HIS A 307 -2.98 -1.70 9.37
C HIS A 307 -3.78 -0.66 10.16
N LEU A 308 -3.47 0.63 10.05
CA LEU A 308 -4.13 1.68 10.82
C LEU A 308 -5.65 1.73 10.57
N ALA A 309 -6.07 1.51 9.33
CA ALA A 309 -7.48 1.31 8.97
C ALA A 309 -8.20 0.22 9.81
N GLU A 310 -7.53 -0.88 10.15
CA GLU A 310 -8.12 -1.96 10.97
C GLU A 310 -8.31 -1.53 12.42
N LEU A 311 -7.31 -0.86 13.00
CA LEU A 311 -7.40 -0.23 14.33
C LEU A 311 -8.55 0.77 14.38
N LEU A 312 -8.63 1.68 13.40
CA LEU A 312 -9.73 2.65 13.33
C LEU A 312 -11.09 1.97 13.25
N ALA A 313 -11.23 0.95 12.40
CA ALA A 313 -12.48 0.22 12.26
C ALA A 313 -12.92 -0.47 13.56
N GLU A 314 -11.98 -0.93 14.38
CA GLU A 314 -12.26 -1.48 15.72
C GLU A 314 -12.74 -0.40 16.70
N ALA A 315 -12.11 0.77 16.72
CA ALA A 315 -12.55 1.90 17.53
C ALA A 315 -13.97 2.35 17.16
N PHE A 316 -14.25 2.56 15.88
CA PHE A 316 -15.58 2.96 15.40
C PHE A 316 -16.67 1.92 15.70
N ARG A 317 -16.38 0.62 15.55
CA ARG A 317 -17.34 -0.44 15.90
C ARG A 317 -17.64 -0.45 17.40
N THR A 318 -16.63 -0.28 18.24
CA THR A 318 -16.81 -0.31 19.69
C THR A 318 -17.59 0.91 20.17
N ALA A 319 -17.27 2.10 19.68
CA ALA A 319 -18.01 3.33 19.99
C ALA A 319 -19.50 3.22 19.59
N GLY A 320 -19.79 2.67 18.40
CA GLY A 320 -21.16 2.43 17.96
C GLY A 320 -21.94 1.41 18.82
N SER A 321 -21.25 0.43 19.41
CA SER A 321 -21.88 -0.58 20.30
C SER A 321 -22.16 -0.08 21.72
N VAL A 322 -21.47 0.98 22.17
CA VAL A 322 -21.68 1.59 23.50
C VAL A 322 -22.79 2.65 23.46
N GLY A 323 -23.14 3.15 22.27
CA GLY A 323 -24.19 4.15 22.06
C GLY A 323 -25.61 3.62 21.79
N THR A 324 -25.81 2.29 21.80
CA THR A 324 -27.12 1.61 21.67
C THR A 324 -27.50 0.92 22.95
#